data_AF-A0A7W0XUM8-F1
#
_entry.id   AF-A0A7W0XUM8-F1
#
_cell.length_a   1.000
_cell.length_b   1.000
_cell.length_c   1.000
_cell.angle_alpha   90.00
_cell.angle_beta   90.00
_cell.angle_gamma   90.00
#
_symmetry.space_group_name_H-M   'P 1'
#
loop_
_entity.id
_entity.type
_entity.pdbx_description
1 polymer ?
#
loop_
_entity_poly.entity_id
_entity_poly.type
_entity_poly.pdbx_seq_one_letter_code
_entity_poly.pdbx_strand_id
1 'polypeptide(L)'
;MAHTATPLKTVRRSVPPTTTTDAAPSDADANLADAAPDAQPQPAPAATRRSPSRGTAAPAGGRRLVIVESPAKAKMIAGFLGRDYVVESSIGHIRDLPRNAADVPAAYKGTSWARLGVDVDNGFEPLYVISPERRQQVAKLKALLKDASELYLATDEDREGEAIAWHLIQTLKPKIPVRRMVFHEITASAIAAAVANPRELDEALVDAQETRRILDRLYGYEVSPVLWKKVMPKLSAGRVQSVATRIVVERERVRMRFRTADYWGIEGTFRVSASPSTPAADAGEPSVFAAALVQLDDRRVATGRDFDADTGQAESTVVHLDEPGARGLAARLADRDFVVSGTEEKPYRRRPYPPFMTSTLQQEGGRKLRLSTQQVMRVAQRLYENGYITYMRTDSTNLSDTALSAARTQARELYGDAYVPAEPRIYNKKAKHAQEAHEAIRPAGDAFRTPGELARELSGEEFRLYELIWKRTVASQMSDA
;
A
#
# COMPACT_ATOMS: atom_id res chain seq x y z
N MET A 1 9.95 -13.47 60.71
CA MET A 1 11.09 -13.11 59.84
C MET A 1 10.70 -11.85 59.08
N ALA A 2 11.51 -10.80 59.15
CA ALA A 2 11.20 -9.49 58.59
C ALA A 2 11.05 -9.56 57.06
N HIS A 3 9.87 -9.20 56.55
CA HIS A 3 9.67 -8.99 55.13
C HIS A 3 10.11 -7.56 54.79
N THR A 4 11.24 -7.43 54.09
CA THR A 4 11.67 -6.17 53.50
C THR A 4 10.74 -5.83 52.34
N ALA A 5 9.83 -4.87 52.57
CA ALA A 5 9.04 -4.25 51.51
C ALA A 5 9.99 -3.55 50.52
N THR A 6 9.81 -3.79 49.23
CA THR A 6 10.51 -3.04 48.18
C THR A 6 9.90 -1.65 48.12
N PRO A 7 10.68 -0.56 48.07
CA PRO A 7 10.13 0.80 48.14
C PRO A 7 9.20 1.09 46.97
N LEU A 8 8.01 1.64 47.27
CA LEU A 8 7.12 2.20 46.26
C LEU A 8 7.87 3.28 45.47
N LYS A 9 7.81 3.18 44.15
CA LYS A 9 8.52 4.10 43.26
C LYS A 9 7.55 5.13 42.73
N THR A 10 7.87 6.40 42.94
CA THR A 10 7.16 7.50 42.29
C THR A 10 7.65 7.63 40.86
N VAL A 11 6.72 7.71 39.90
CA VAL A 11 7.03 7.85 38.48
C VAL A 11 6.59 9.24 38.02
N ARG A 12 7.56 10.11 37.72
CA ARG A 12 7.29 11.37 37.02
C ARG A 12 6.98 11.06 35.57
N ARG A 13 5.87 11.60 35.07
CA ARG A 13 5.57 11.59 33.64
C ARG A 13 5.23 13.01 33.22
N SER A 14 5.87 13.45 32.15
CA SER A 14 5.41 14.63 31.42
C SER A 14 4.51 14.15 30.29
N VAL A 15 3.54 14.96 29.87
CA VAL A 15 2.85 14.73 28.60
C VAL A 15 3.75 15.28 27.49
N PRO A 16 4.45 14.46 26.70
CA PRO A 16 5.18 14.95 25.55
C PRO A 16 4.17 15.36 24.46
N PRO A 17 4.55 16.23 23.51
CA PRO A 17 3.72 16.50 22.34
C PRO A 17 3.47 15.18 21.58
N THR A 18 2.26 14.65 21.68
CA THR A 18 1.89 13.37 21.06
C THR A 18 1.94 13.48 19.54
N THR A 19 2.66 12.55 18.90
CA THR A 19 2.41 12.20 17.50
C THR A 19 1.20 11.27 17.47
N THR A 20 -0.01 11.83 17.48
CA THR A 20 -1.22 11.06 17.17
C THR A 20 -1.16 10.65 15.70
N THR A 21 -0.75 9.42 15.43
CA THR A 21 -1.25 8.67 14.29
C THR A 21 -2.67 8.26 14.65
N ASP A 22 -3.64 8.85 13.96
CA ASP A 22 -5.04 8.51 14.17
C ASP A 22 -5.22 7.00 13.99
N ALA A 23 -5.83 6.41 15.03
CA ALA A 23 -6.33 5.05 14.99
C ALA A 23 -7.38 4.96 13.87
N ALA A 24 -7.36 3.82 13.16
CA ALA A 24 -8.39 3.47 12.20
C ALA A 24 -9.79 3.63 12.81
N PRO A 25 -10.79 4.13 12.06
CA PRO A 25 -12.14 4.21 12.58
C PRO A 25 -12.66 2.79 12.84
N SER A 26 -13.19 2.61 14.05
CA SER A 26 -13.93 1.44 14.49
C SER A 26 -15.27 1.34 13.78
N ASP A 27 -15.60 0.13 13.33
CA ASP A 27 -16.88 -0.24 12.74
C ASP A 27 -18.03 0.07 13.70
N ALA A 28 -19.06 0.75 13.19
CA ALA A 28 -20.35 0.93 13.83
C ALA A 28 -21.44 0.32 12.95
N ASP A 29 -22.30 -0.45 13.59
CA ASP A 29 -23.39 -1.26 13.05
C ASP A 29 -24.33 -0.50 12.11
N ALA A 30 -24.71 -1.17 11.01
CA ALA A 30 -25.93 -0.88 10.29
C ALA A 30 -26.60 -2.21 9.93
N ASN A 31 -27.50 -2.63 10.82
CA ASN A 31 -28.54 -3.62 10.56
C ASN A 31 -29.48 -3.09 9.46
N LEU A 32 -29.61 -3.82 8.35
CA LEU A 32 -30.81 -3.80 7.50
C LEU A 32 -30.97 -5.19 6.88
N ALA A 33 -32.08 -5.84 7.22
CA ALA A 33 -32.46 -7.19 6.80
C ALA A 33 -33.34 -7.18 5.53
N ASP A 34 -33.23 -8.28 4.78
CA ASP A 34 -34.22 -8.94 3.89
C ASP A 34 -34.73 -8.22 2.62
N ALA A 35 -34.95 -8.87 1.45
CA ALA A 35 -34.99 -10.29 1.07
C ALA A 35 -34.91 -10.53 -0.47
N ALA A 36 -34.50 -11.77 -0.83
CA ALA A 36 -34.88 -12.65 -1.96
C ALA A 36 -34.31 -12.43 -3.40
N PRO A 37 -34.32 -13.47 -4.29
CA PRO A 37 -33.76 -14.82 -4.09
C PRO A 37 -32.87 -15.33 -5.26
N ASP A 38 -32.15 -16.42 -4.94
CA ASP A 38 -31.43 -17.42 -5.74
C ASP A 38 -31.47 -17.43 -7.28
N ALA A 39 -30.26 -17.50 -7.86
CA ALA A 39 -30.00 -18.17 -9.13
C ALA A 39 -28.68 -18.96 -9.05
N GLN A 40 -28.79 -20.29 -8.95
CA GLN A 40 -27.65 -21.22 -9.04
C GLN A 40 -27.11 -21.29 -10.48
N PRO A 41 -25.79 -21.30 -10.71
CA PRO A 41 -25.23 -21.79 -11.97
C PRO A 41 -24.91 -23.29 -11.88
N GLN A 42 -25.44 -24.04 -12.84
CA GLN A 42 -25.13 -25.46 -13.10
C GLN A 42 -23.66 -25.67 -13.54
N PRO A 43 -23.08 -26.87 -13.29
CA PRO A 43 -21.69 -27.14 -13.64
C PRO A 43 -21.51 -27.48 -15.13
N ALA A 44 -20.49 -26.90 -15.77
CA ALA A 44 -20.06 -27.25 -17.12
C ALA A 44 -19.26 -28.57 -17.12
N PRO A 45 -19.32 -29.38 -18.19
CA PRO A 45 -18.81 -30.75 -18.20
C PRO A 45 -17.28 -30.81 -18.41
N ALA A 46 -16.69 -31.87 -17.86
CA ALA A 46 -15.26 -32.19 -17.91
C ALA A 46 -14.73 -32.33 -19.34
N ALA A 47 -13.72 -31.52 -19.69
CA ALA A 47 -12.96 -31.66 -20.93
C ALA A 47 -11.74 -32.57 -20.72
N THR A 48 -11.73 -33.68 -21.46
CA THR A 48 -10.66 -34.68 -21.59
C THR A 48 -9.30 -34.08 -21.97
N ARG A 49 -8.24 -34.48 -21.25
CA ARG A 49 -6.83 -34.23 -21.57
C ARG A 49 -6.46 -34.85 -22.94
N ARG A 50 -5.97 -34.03 -23.89
CA ARG A 50 -5.16 -34.50 -25.03
C ARG A 50 -3.76 -33.90 -24.94
N SER A 51 -2.75 -34.76 -25.07
CA SER A 51 -1.32 -34.46 -25.09
C SER A 51 -0.92 -33.57 -26.29
N PRO A 52 0.16 -32.77 -26.19
CA PRO A 52 0.54 -31.84 -27.25
C PRO A 52 1.27 -32.56 -28.39
N SER A 53 0.73 -32.47 -29.61
CA SER A 53 1.44 -32.88 -30.83
C SER A 53 2.41 -31.78 -31.28
N ARG A 54 3.64 -32.21 -31.59
CA ARG A 54 4.73 -31.40 -32.15
C ARG A 54 4.33 -30.71 -33.47
N GLY A 55 4.71 -29.43 -33.56
CA GLY A 55 5.29 -28.81 -34.75
C GLY A 55 4.44 -28.73 -36.01
N THR A 56 3.68 -27.65 -36.15
CA THR A 56 3.24 -27.14 -37.45
C THR A 56 3.90 -25.80 -37.72
N ALA A 57 4.54 -25.71 -38.89
CA ALA A 57 5.28 -24.57 -39.39
C ALA A 57 4.44 -23.28 -39.39
N ALA A 58 5.08 -22.16 -39.05
CA ALA A 58 4.47 -20.83 -39.01
C ALA A 58 3.95 -20.40 -40.41
N PRO A 59 2.78 -19.74 -40.49
CA PRO A 59 2.32 -19.13 -41.72
C PRO A 59 3.18 -17.90 -42.06
N ALA A 60 3.30 -17.61 -43.34
CA ALA A 60 4.07 -16.50 -43.91
C ALA A 60 3.47 -15.11 -43.59
N GLY A 61 3.60 -14.66 -42.34
CA GLY A 61 3.26 -13.30 -41.89
C GLY A 61 4.39 -12.76 -41.00
N GLY A 62 4.68 -11.45 -41.11
CA GLY A 62 5.75 -10.80 -40.34
C GLY A 62 5.67 -11.04 -38.82
N ARG A 63 6.76 -10.85 -38.09
CA ARG A 63 6.79 -11.06 -36.63
C ARG A 63 5.80 -10.13 -35.92
N ARG A 64 5.25 -10.53 -34.78
CA ARG A 64 4.36 -9.68 -33.97
C ARG A 64 5.18 -8.72 -33.13
N LEU A 65 4.88 -7.43 -33.13
CA LEU A 65 5.58 -6.45 -32.28
C LEU A 65 4.82 -6.26 -30.96
N VAL A 66 5.51 -6.36 -29.83
CA VAL A 66 4.97 -6.12 -28.48
C VAL A 66 5.69 -4.92 -27.89
N ILE A 67 4.95 -3.92 -27.43
CA ILE A 67 5.52 -2.73 -26.78
C ILE A 67 5.12 -2.70 -25.30
N VAL A 68 6.12 -2.54 -24.43
CA VAL A 68 5.98 -2.44 -22.96
C VAL A 68 6.68 -1.18 -22.42
N GLU A 69 6.45 -0.76 -21.17
CA GLU A 69 7.05 0.50 -20.69
C GLU A 69 8.55 0.43 -20.40
N SER A 70 9.07 -0.71 -19.91
CA SER A 70 10.43 -0.81 -19.38
C SER A 70 11.26 -1.92 -20.04
N PRO A 71 12.60 -1.74 -20.12
CA PRO A 71 13.49 -2.76 -20.69
C PRO A 71 13.48 -4.09 -19.91
N ALA A 72 13.34 -4.04 -18.57
CA ALA A 72 13.29 -5.24 -17.74
C ALA A 72 12.05 -6.09 -18.08
N LYS A 73 10.88 -5.44 -18.16
CA LYS A 73 9.63 -6.08 -18.58
C LYS A 73 9.73 -6.64 -19.99
N ALA A 74 10.39 -5.93 -20.91
CA ALA A 74 10.58 -6.39 -22.29
C ALA A 74 11.38 -7.70 -22.33
N LYS A 75 12.49 -7.76 -21.59
CA LYS A 75 13.33 -8.95 -21.47
C LYS A 75 12.55 -10.13 -20.88
N MET A 76 11.77 -9.88 -19.82
CA MET A 76 10.99 -10.91 -19.13
C MET A 76 9.89 -11.50 -20.04
N ILE A 77 9.08 -10.64 -20.66
CA ILE A 77 7.98 -11.06 -21.54
C ILE A 77 8.51 -11.74 -22.81
N ALA A 78 9.63 -11.29 -23.38
CA ALA A 78 10.27 -11.95 -24.51
C ALA A 78 10.64 -13.41 -24.21
N GLY A 79 11.03 -13.71 -22.96
CA GLY A 79 11.32 -15.07 -22.50
C GLY A 79 10.11 -16.01 -22.57
N PHE A 80 8.88 -15.49 -22.48
CA PHE A 80 7.65 -16.27 -22.52
C PHE A 80 7.01 -16.37 -23.91
N LEU A 81 7.15 -15.33 -24.75
CA LEU A 81 6.47 -15.27 -26.04
C LEU A 81 7.19 -15.99 -27.19
N GLY A 82 8.48 -16.29 -27.04
CA GLY A 82 9.24 -17.03 -28.05
C GLY A 82 9.60 -16.21 -29.30
N ARG A 83 9.97 -16.90 -30.38
CA ARG A 83 10.63 -16.28 -31.57
C ARG A 83 9.69 -15.53 -32.52
N ASP A 84 8.39 -15.77 -32.42
CA ASP A 84 7.38 -15.15 -33.29
C ASP A 84 7.07 -13.70 -32.88
N TYR A 85 7.56 -13.28 -31.71
CA TYR A 85 7.36 -11.96 -31.15
C TYR A 85 8.68 -11.17 -31.09
N VAL A 86 8.60 -9.89 -31.40
CA VAL A 86 9.63 -8.90 -31.10
C VAL A 86 9.11 -8.03 -29.97
N VAL A 87 9.74 -8.10 -28.80
CA VAL A 87 9.34 -7.33 -27.62
C VAL A 87 10.29 -6.16 -27.43
N GLU A 88 9.76 -4.94 -27.37
CA GLU A 88 10.54 -3.71 -27.27
C GLU A 88 9.93 -2.76 -26.22
N SER A 89 10.77 -1.91 -25.59
CA SER A 89 10.31 -0.96 -24.59
C SER A 89 10.00 0.43 -25.19
N SER A 90 9.01 1.15 -24.66
CA SER A 90 8.80 2.57 -24.96
C SER A 90 9.67 3.51 -24.10
N ILE A 91 10.27 3.00 -23.02
CA ILE A 91 10.99 3.76 -21.99
C ILE A 91 10.04 4.77 -21.31
N GLY A 92 8.87 4.27 -20.92
CA GLY A 92 7.77 5.03 -20.32
C GLY A 92 7.00 5.88 -21.34
N HIS A 93 6.54 7.06 -20.92
CA HIS A 93 5.85 8.02 -21.77
C HIS A 93 6.76 8.49 -22.93
N ILE A 94 6.18 8.50 -24.15
CA ILE A 94 6.87 8.96 -25.37
C ILE A 94 6.47 10.38 -25.80
N ARG A 95 5.35 10.88 -25.28
CA ARG A 95 4.84 12.24 -25.49
C ARG A 95 4.47 12.87 -24.15
N ASP A 96 4.52 14.19 -24.10
CA ASP A 96 4.01 14.99 -23.00
C ASP A 96 3.62 16.38 -23.53
N LEU A 97 2.96 17.18 -22.71
CA LEU A 97 2.76 18.61 -22.96
C LEU A 97 4.11 19.36 -22.94
N PRO A 98 4.32 20.40 -23.77
CA PRO A 98 5.54 21.21 -23.80
C PRO A 98 6.00 21.63 -22.40
N ARG A 99 7.28 21.44 -22.08
CA ARG A 99 7.84 21.85 -20.78
C ARG A 99 8.35 23.28 -20.83
N ASN A 100 8.79 23.72 -22.00
CA ASN A 100 9.31 25.05 -22.25
C ASN A 100 8.99 25.50 -23.70
N ALA A 101 9.34 26.73 -24.03
CA ALA A 101 9.07 27.29 -25.36
C ALA A 101 9.83 26.59 -26.51
N ALA A 102 10.95 25.93 -26.23
CA ALA A 102 11.72 25.20 -27.24
C ALA A 102 11.05 23.89 -27.65
N ASP A 103 10.19 23.33 -26.81
CA ASP A 103 9.43 22.11 -27.10
C ASP A 103 8.26 22.36 -28.06
N VAL A 104 7.83 23.62 -28.23
CA VAL A 104 6.69 24.00 -29.08
C VAL A 104 7.05 23.83 -30.57
N PRO A 105 6.31 23.00 -31.34
CA PRO A 105 6.56 22.81 -32.76
C PRO A 105 6.34 24.09 -33.57
N ALA A 106 7.08 24.25 -34.67
CA ALA A 106 7.02 25.46 -35.50
C ALA A 106 5.60 25.84 -35.95
N ALA A 107 4.74 24.86 -36.25
CA ALA A 107 3.35 25.08 -36.66
C ALA A 107 2.48 25.76 -35.59
N TYR A 108 2.84 25.61 -34.31
CA TYR A 108 2.11 26.18 -33.19
C TYR A 108 2.84 27.38 -32.56
N LYS A 109 4.04 27.73 -33.04
CA LYS A 109 4.79 28.90 -32.53
C LYS A 109 4.02 30.17 -32.83
N GLY A 110 3.88 31.03 -31.82
CA GLY A 110 3.15 32.29 -31.91
C GLY A 110 1.68 32.20 -31.49
N THR A 111 1.12 30.99 -31.32
CA THR A 111 -0.17 30.83 -30.64
C THR A 111 0.01 31.05 -29.14
N SER A 112 -0.93 31.79 -28.52
CA SER A 112 -0.85 32.21 -27.12
C SER A 112 -0.89 31.03 -26.14
N TRP A 113 -1.60 29.97 -26.50
CA TRP A 113 -1.81 28.80 -25.64
C TRP A 113 -0.74 27.70 -25.82
N ALA A 114 0.05 27.70 -26.89
CA ALA A 114 0.98 26.58 -27.16
C ALA A 114 2.05 26.38 -26.09
N ARG A 115 2.45 27.44 -25.38
CA ARG A 115 3.38 27.30 -24.24
C ARG A 115 2.72 26.63 -23.03
N LEU A 116 1.45 26.95 -22.76
CA LEU A 116 0.63 26.23 -21.79
C LEU A 116 0.42 24.78 -22.24
N GLY A 117 0.33 24.56 -23.55
CA GLY A 117 0.15 23.26 -24.18
C GLY A 117 -1.29 22.76 -24.12
N VAL A 118 -2.24 23.60 -23.74
CA VAL A 118 -3.67 23.28 -23.65
C VAL A 118 -4.45 24.47 -24.21
N ASP A 119 -5.30 24.22 -25.20
CA ASP A 119 -6.21 25.23 -25.77
C ASP A 119 -7.53 25.25 -24.97
N VAL A 120 -7.59 26.12 -23.96
CA VAL A 120 -8.75 26.21 -23.05
C VAL A 120 -10.01 26.76 -23.72
N ASP A 121 -9.86 27.45 -24.86
CA ASP A 121 -10.98 28.05 -25.58
C ASP A 121 -11.61 27.08 -26.59
N ASN A 122 -10.87 26.05 -26.99
CA ASN A 122 -11.29 25.05 -27.98
C ASN A 122 -11.38 23.65 -27.38
N GLY A 123 -12.16 23.51 -26.30
CA GLY A 123 -12.46 22.19 -25.72
C GLY A 123 -11.29 21.54 -24.98
N PHE A 124 -10.33 22.33 -24.50
CA PHE A 124 -9.13 21.86 -23.80
C PHE A 124 -8.17 21.01 -24.66
N GLU A 125 -8.12 21.24 -25.97
CA GLU A 125 -7.27 20.46 -26.88
C GLU A 125 -5.79 20.48 -26.42
N PRO A 126 -5.17 19.31 -26.15
CA PRO A 126 -3.79 19.26 -25.69
C PRO A 126 -2.79 19.22 -26.85
N LEU A 127 -1.75 20.05 -26.76
CA LEU A 127 -0.57 19.95 -27.62
C LEU A 127 0.40 18.92 -27.07
N TYR A 128 0.33 17.68 -27.56
CA TYR A 128 1.30 16.65 -27.23
C TYR A 128 2.53 16.69 -28.15
N VAL A 129 3.72 16.73 -27.54
CA VAL A 129 5.00 16.72 -28.24
C VAL A 129 5.82 15.50 -27.86
N ILE A 130 6.56 14.94 -28.82
CA ILE A 130 7.51 13.85 -28.52
C ILE A 130 8.67 14.44 -27.74
N SER A 131 8.91 13.90 -26.55
CA SER A 131 10.02 14.35 -25.70
C SER A 131 11.35 14.18 -26.45
N PRO A 132 12.27 15.17 -26.41
CA PRO A 132 13.55 15.09 -27.12
C PRO A 132 14.32 13.78 -26.85
N GLU A 133 14.33 13.35 -25.58
CA GLU A 133 14.95 12.14 -25.08
C GLU A 133 14.29 10.82 -25.55
N ARG A 134 13.16 10.89 -26.25
CA ARG A 134 12.41 9.73 -26.76
C ARG A 134 12.40 9.61 -28.28
N ARG A 135 12.94 10.60 -29.02
CA ARG A 135 12.90 10.60 -30.50
C ARG A 135 13.58 9.39 -31.13
N GLN A 136 14.74 8.98 -30.63
CA GLN A 136 15.44 7.79 -31.12
C GLN A 136 14.64 6.51 -30.88
N GLN A 137 14.02 6.39 -29.69
CA GLN A 137 13.19 5.23 -29.38
C GLN A 137 11.94 5.18 -30.27
N VAL A 138 11.26 6.31 -30.48
CA VAL A 138 10.12 6.37 -31.40
C VAL A 138 10.53 6.00 -32.83
N ALA A 139 11.70 6.44 -33.30
CA ALA A 139 12.22 6.05 -34.62
C ALA A 139 12.46 4.53 -34.71
N LYS A 140 13.04 3.92 -33.66
CA LYS A 140 13.23 2.47 -33.55
C LYS A 140 11.89 1.72 -33.61
N LEU A 141 10.90 2.16 -32.82
CA LEU A 141 9.56 1.55 -32.81
C LEU A 141 8.87 1.65 -34.16
N LYS A 142 8.99 2.80 -34.85
CA LYS A 142 8.47 2.97 -36.22
C LYS A 142 9.16 2.05 -37.23
N ALA A 143 10.45 1.78 -37.07
CA ALA A 143 11.16 0.84 -37.94
C ALA A 143 10.66 -0.59 -37.73
N LEU A 144 10.58 -1.04 -36.46
CA LEU A 144 10.08 -2.38 -36.13
C LEU A 144 8.62 -2.60 -36.57
N LEU A 145 7.79 -1.56 -36.49
CA LEU A 145 6.38 -1.64 -36.87
C LEU A 145 6.19 -1.90 -38.38
N LYS A 146 7.14 -1.50 -39.25
CA LYS A 146 7.04 -1.73 -40.70
C LYS A 146 7.11 -3.21 -41.06
N ASP A 147 7.85 -3.99 -40.28
CA ASP A 147 8.07 -5.41 -40.50
C ASP A 147 7.08 -6.29 -39.71
N ALA A 148 6.19 -5.66 -38.93
CA ALA A 148 5.29 -6.33 -38.02
C ALA A 148 3.94 -6.68 -38.68
N SER A 149 3.40 -7.87 -38.37
CA SER A 149 2.05 -8.26 -38.83
C SER A 149 0.93 -7.79 -37.90
N GLU A 150 1.20 -7.72 -36.60
CA GLU A 150 0.31 -7.20 -35.56
C GLU A 150 1.11 -6.40 -34.53
N LEU A 151 0.46 -5.42 -33.89
CA LEU A 151 0.99 -4.66 -32.77
C LEU A 151 0.24 -5.02 -31.48
N TYR A 152 0.97 -5.45 -30.46
CA TYR A 152 0.46 -5.67 -29.11
C TYR A 152 0.97 -4.56 -28.18
N LEU A 153 0.05 -3.92 -27.46
CA LEU A 153 0.33 -2.93 -26.43
C LEU A 153 0.19 -3.57 -25.05
N ALA A 154 1.32 -3.82 -24.40
CA ALA A 154 1.43 -4.56 -23.15
C ALA A 154 1.87 -3.64 -22.00
N THR A 155 1.26 -2.46 -21.93
CA THR A 155 1.42 -1.51 -20.83
C THR A 155 0.63 -1.96 -19.60
N ASP A 156 0.98 -1.44 -18.43
CA ASP A 156 0.31 -1.70 -17.16
C ASP A 156 -1.19 -1.40 -17.25
N GLU A 157 -1.99 -2.13 -16.48
CA GLU A 157 -3.46 -2.05 -16.46
C GLU A 157 -3.97 -0.89 -15.59
N ASP A 158 -3.26 0.23 -15.56
CA ASP A 158 -3.74 1.46 -14.91
C ASP A 158 -4.01 2.56 -15.95
N ARG A 159 -4.61 3.66 -15.52
CA ARG A 159 -4.89 4.80 -16.42
C ARG A 159 -3.61 5.38 -17.07
N GLU A 160 -2.45 5.27 -16.42
CA GLU A 160 -1.18 5.75 -16.96
C GLU A 160 -0.70 4.84 -18.10
N GLY A 161 -0.76 3.52 -17.90
CA GLY A 161 -0.46 2.53 -18.94
C GLY A 161 -1.40 2.62 -20.13
N GLU A 162 -2.69 2.90 -19.90
CA GLU A 162 -3.67 3.12 -20.98
C GLU A 162 -3.35 4.38 -21.80
N ALA A 163 -2.99 5.49 -21.14
CA ALA A 163 -2.55 6.71 -21.82
C ALA A 163 -1.24 6.50 -22.62
N ILE A 164 -0.29 5.71 -22.10
CA ILE A 164 0.92 5.34 -22.85
C ILE A 164 0.56 4.55 -24.12
N ALA A 165 -0.33 3.55 -24.01
CA ALA A 165 -0.82 2.77 -25.14
C ALA A 165 -1.48 3.69 -26.19
N TRP A 166 -2.34 4.60 -25.76
CA TRP A 166 -2.95 5.60 -26.64
C TRP A 166 -1.91 6.48 -27.33
N HIS A 167 -0.95 7.04 -26.58
CA HIS A 167 0.12 7.85 -27.16
C HIS A 167 0.96 7.09 -28.19
N LEU A 168 1.20 5.78 -27.97
CA LEU A 168 1.87 4.91 -28.94
C LEU A 168 1.06 4.80 -30.24
N ILE A 169 -0.25 4.55 -30.16
CA ILE A 169 -1.13 4.50 -31.35
C ILE A 169 -1.06 5.82 -32.13
N GLN A 170 -1.26 6.95 -31.44
CA GLN A 170 -1.26 8.28 -32.07
C GLN A 170 0.08 8.65 -32.71
N THR A 171 1.20 8.20 -32.10
CA THR A 171 2.55 8.54 -32.56
C THR A 171 3.02 7.63 -33.69
N LEU A 172 2.71 6.33 -33.59
CA LEU A 172 3.16 5.32 -34.53
C LEU A 172 2.24 5.20 -35.74
N LYS A 173 0.94 5.54 -35.59
CA LYS A 173 -0.09 5.45 -36.63
C LYS A 173 -0.09 4.09 -37.32
N PRO A 174 -0.28 2.98 -36.58
CA PRO A 174 -0.21 1.64 -37.13
C PRO A 174 -1.26 1.43 -38.22
N LYS A 175 -0.87 0.73 -39.29
CA LYS A 175 -1.77 0.27 -40.38
C LYS A 175 -2.03 -1.23 -40.32
N ILE A 176 -1.71 -1.84 -39.19
CA ILE A 176 -1.83 -3.26 -38.89
C ILE A 176 -2.75 -3.41 -37.67
N PRO A 177 -3.32 -4.61 -37.42
CA PRO A 177 -4.14 -4.84 -36.24
C PRO A 177 -3.39 -4.49 -34.94
N VAL A 178 -4.09 -3.77 -34.05
CA VAL A 178 -3.59 -3.38 -32.73
C VAL A 178 -4.38 -4.15 -31.68
N ARG A 179 -3.69 -4.71 -30.69
CA ARG A 179 -4.29 -5.50 -29.60
C ARG A 179 -3.78 -4.99 -28.26
N ARG A 180 -4.67 -4.76 -27.28
CA ARG A 180 -4.28 -4.37 -25.92
C ARG A 180 -4.17 -5.62 -25.04
N MET A 181 -2.98 -5.86 -24.49
CA MET A 181 -2.70 -6.97 -23.55
C MET A 181 -2.64 -6.44 -22.13
N VAL A 182 -3.48 -6.95 -21.24
CA VAL A 182 -3.44 -6.62 -19.81
C VAL A 182 -3.12 -7.84 -18.97
N PHE A 183 -2.38 -7.63 -17.88
CA PHE A 183 -1.99 -8.65 -16.92
C PHE A 183 -1.60 -7.97 -15.60
N HIS A 184 -1.88 -8.62 -14.49
CA HIS A 184 -1.56 -8.15 -13.13
C HIS A 184 -0.32 -8.84 -12.54
N GLU A 185 0.27 -9.80 -13.24
CA GLU A 185 1.56 -10.43 -12.91
C GLU A 185 2.27 -10.91 -14.18
N ILE A 186 3.60 -11.09 -14.08
CA ILE A 186 4.44 -11.45 -15.22
C ILE A 186 4.88 -12.91 -15.08
N THR A 187 3.96 -13.83 -15.39
CA THR A 187 4.18 -15.29 -15.40
C THR A 187 3.90 -15.86 -16.80
N ALA A 188 4.42 -17.05 -17.09
CA ALA A 188 4.17 -17.69 -18.38
C ALA A 188 2.67 -17.90 -18.67
N SER A 189 1.90 -18.31 -17.66
CA SER A 189 0.45 -18.50 -17.76
C SER A 189 -0.30 -17.19 -17.96
N ALA A 190 0.01 -16.15 -17.18
CA ALA A 190 -0.64 -14.84 -17.29
C ALA A 190 -0.37 -14.19 -18.66
N ILE A 191 0.87 -14.25 -19.14
CA ILE A 191 1.23 -13.69 -20.46
C ILE A 191 0.57 -14.46 -21.59
N ALA A 192 0.53 -15.80 -21.53
CA ALA A 192 -0.17 -16.60 -22.54
C ALA A 192 -1.67 -16.30 -22.58
N ALA A 193 -2.31 -16.13 -21.41
CA ALA A 193 -3.71 -15.75 -21.30
C ALA A 193 -3.97 -14.35 -21.88
N ALA A 194 -3.10 -13.38 -21.61
CA ALA A 194 -3.20 -12.01 -22.11
C ALA A 194 -3.02 -11.92 -23.64
N VAL A 195 -2.19 -12.78 -24.23
CA VAL A 195 -2.06 -12.88 -25.70
C VAL A 195 -3.32 -13.48 -26.32
N ALA A 196 -3.89 -14.52 -25.69
CA ALA A 196 -5.07 -15.20 -26.20
C ALA A 196 -6.35 -14.37 -26.09
N ASN A 197 -6.42 -13.48 -25.09
CA ASN A 197 -7.60 -12.69 -24.77
C ASN A 197 -7.26 -11.18 -24.72
N PRO A 198 -6.89 -10.56 -25.85
CA PRO A 198 -6.68 -9.13 -25.89
C PRO A 198 -8.00 -8.39 -25.70
N ARG A 199 -7.93 -7.18 -25.17
CA ARG A 199 -9.05 -6.25 -25.10
C ARG A 199 -8.87 -5.09 -26.08
N GLU A 200 -9.90 -4.26 -26.18
CA GLU A 200 -9.80 -2.96 -26.82
C GLU A 200 -9.21 -1.91 -25.86
N LEU A 201 -8.71 -0.82 -26.43
CA LEU A 201 -8.27 0.33 -25.64
C LEU A 201 -9.47 0.96 -24.92
N ASP A 202 -9.31 1.28 -23.65
CA ASP A 202 -10.33 1.95 -22.85
C ASP A 202 -10.15 3.48 -22.93
N GLU A 203 -10.93 4.12 -23.80
CA GLU A 203 -10.87 5.58 -24.01
C GLU A 203 -11.25 6.36 -22.74
N ALA A 204 -12.15 5.85 -21.90
CA ALA A 204 -12.54 6.53 -20.67
C ALA A 204 -11.37 6.60 -19.66
N LEU A 205 -10.52 5.56 -19.61
CA LEU A 205 -9.30 5.59 -18.81
C LEU A 205 -8.26 6.58 -19.36
N VAL A 206 -8.14 6.69 -20.68
CA VAL A 206 -7.28 7.68 -21.35
C VAL A 206 -7.75 9.08 -21.00
N ASP A 207 -9.04 9.37 -21.18
CA ASP A 207 -9.64 10.67 -20.88
C ASP A 207 -9.49 11.04 -19.40
N ALA A 208 -9.63 10.07 -18.49
CA ALA A 208 -9.42 10.30 -17.07
C ALA A 208 -7.95 10.65 -16.75
N GLN A 209 -6.99 10.08 -17.47
CA GLN A 209 -5.56 10.41 -17.34
C GLN A 209 -5.28 11.81 -17.92
N GLU A 210 -5.78 12.10 -19.11
CA GLU A 210 -5.62 13.38 -19.81
C GLU A 210 -6.26 14.53 -19.02
N THR A 211 -7.48 14.33 -18.52
CA THR A 211 -8.17 15.30 -17.65
C THR A 211 -7.31 15.66 -16.43
N ARG A 212 -6.72 14.65 -15.77
CA ARG A 212 -5.80 14.89 -14.65
C ARG A 212 -4.56 15.65 -15.11
N ARG A 213 -3.98 15.27 -16.26
CA ARG A 213 -2.77 15.89 -16.82
C ARG A 213 -2.98 17.38 -17.13
N ILE A 214 -4.13 17.73 -17.71
CA ILE A 214 -4.56 19.09 -18.01
C ILE A 214 -4.87 19.87 -16.73
N LEU A 215 -5.63 19.28 -15.79
CA LEU A 215 -5.94 19.92 -14.51
C LEU A 215 -4.66 20.32 -13.75
N ASP A 216 -3.71 19.40 -13.65
CA ASP A 216 -2.44 19.66 -12.95
C ASP A 216 -1.59 20.70 -13.73
N ARG A 217 -1.71 20.76 -15.07
CA ARG A 217 -1.07 21.79 -15.92
C ARG A 217 -1.66 23.18 -15.65
N LEU A 218 -2.98 23.32 -15.70
CA LEU A 218 -3.68 24.59 -15.46
C LEU A 218 -3.41 25.09 -14.03
N TYR A 219 -3.54 24.22 -13.03
CA TYR A 219 -3.25 24.57 -11.65
C TYR A 219 -1.82 25.08 -11.47
N GLY A 220 -0.84 24.37 -12.04
CA GLY A 220 0.57 24.76 -11.95
C GLY A 220 0.85 26.10 -12.62
N TYR A 221 0.31 26.32 -13.83
CA TYR A 221 0.54 27.54 -14.60
C TYR A 221 -0.11 28.78 -13.99
N GLU A 222 -1.33 28.65 -13.45
CA GLU A 222 -2.07 29.77 -12.87
C GLU A 222 -1.56 30.14 -11.46
N VAL A 223 -1.26 29.14 -10.63
CA VAL A 223 -0.96 29.37 -9.21
C VAL A 223 0.51 29.68 -8.95
N SER A 224 1.45 29.09 -9.71
CA SER A 224 2.89 29.31 -9.47
C SER A 224 3.34 30.78 -9.60
N PRO A 225 2.87 31.57 -10.59
CA PRO A 225 3.20 32.99 -10.68
C PRO A 225 2.77 33.82 -9.46
N VAL A 226 1.66 33.44 -8.81
CA VAL A 226 1.21 34.08 -7.57
C VAL A 226 2.21 33.82 -6.44
N LEU A 227 2.69 32.58 -6.31
CA LEU A 227 3.71 32.23 -5.31
C LEU A 227 5.02 32.98 -5.54
N TRP A 228 5.42 33.19 -6.80
CA TRP A 228 6.65 33.95 -7.11
C TRP A 228 6.54 35.41 -6.71
N LYS A 229 5.37 36.02 -6.91
CA LYS A 229 5.12 37.42 -6.56
C LYS A 229 4.92 37.64 -5.06
N LYS A 230 4.35 36.66 -4.35
CA LYS A 230 3.91 36.81 -2.95
C LYS A 230 4.77 36.11 -1.90
N VAL A 231 5.58 35.13 -2.30
CA VAL A 231 6.42 34.34 -1.39
C VAL A 231 7.87 34.40 -1.84
N MET A 232 8.25 33.67 -2.89
CA MET A 232 9.58 33.75 -3.50
C MET A 232 9.63 33.14 -4.90
N PRO A 233 10.54 33.60 -5.79
CA PRO A 233 10.74 33.02 -7.11
C PRO A 233 11.10 31.53 -7.06
N LYS A 234 10.79 30.81 -8.16
CA LYS A 234 11.10 29.38 -8.37
C LYS A 234 10.33 28.38 -7.50
N LEU A 235 9.33 28.81 -6.73
CA LEU A 235 8.37 27.89 -6.11
C LEU A 235 7.47 27.21 -7.15
N SER A 236 6.98 26.01 -6.86
CA SER A 236 6.01 25.32 -7.70
C SER A 236 4.70 25.16 -6.95
N ALA A 237 3.59 25.44 -7.64
CA ALA A 237 2.26 25.13 -7.15
C ALA A 237 1.88 23.72 -7.58
N GLY A 238 1.50 22.89 -6.61
CA GLY A 238 1.01 21.54 -6.86
C GLY A 238 -0.28 21.29 -6.07
N ARG A 239 -1.36 20.94 -6.77
CA ARG A 239 -2.70 20.78 -6.19
C ARG A 239 -2.75 19.78 -5.04
N VAL A 240 -2.10 18.62 -5.20
CA VAL A 240 -2.05 17.56 -4.18
C VAL A 240 -0.93 17.82 -3.17
N GLN A 241 0.22 18.33 -3.64
CA GLN A 241 1.39 18.60 -2.80
C GLN A 241 1.10 19.67 -1.75
N SER A 242 0.38 20.73 -2.10
CA SER A 242 0.03 21.82 -1.18
C SER A 242 -0.84 21.34 -0.02
N VAL A 243 -1.79 20.44 -0.27
CA VAL A 243 -2.63 19.81 0.77
C VAL A 243 -1.80 18.91 1.68
N ALA A 244 -0.88 18.11 1.13
CA ALA A 244 0.03 17.29 1.94
C ALA A 244 0.92 18.16 2.85
N THR A 245 1.49 19.25 2.31
CA THR A 245 2.26 20.23 3.09
C THR A 245 1.38 20.88 4.17
N ARG A 246 0.12 21.20 3.86
CA ARG A 246 -0.83 21.75 4.84
C ARG A 246 -1.04 20.81 6.02
N ILE A 247 -1.20 19.50 5.82
CA ILE A 247 -1.37 18.52 6.91
C ILE A 247 -0.17 18.56 7.86
N VAL A 248 1.05 18.61 7.33
CA VAL A 248 2.27 18.69 8.14
C VAL A 248 2.33 20.01 8.92
N VAL A 249 2.01 21.13 8.26
CA VAL A 249 1.97 22.45 8.89
C VAL A 249 0.90 22.53 9.99
N GLU A 250 -0.28 21.96 9.78
CA GLU A 250 -1.35 21.91 10.78
C GLU A 250 -0.94 21.07 11.99
N ARG A 251 -0.28 19.93 11.78
CA ARG A 251 0.27 19.14 12.88
C ARG A 251 1.35 19.90 13.66
N GLU A 252 2.22 20.63 12.98
CA GLU A 252 3.25 21.43 13.66
C GLU A 252 2.64 22.61 14.42
N ARG A 253 1.61 23.27 13.88
CA ARG A 253 0.87 24.31 14.60
C ARG A 253 0.21 23.79 15.88
N VAL A 254 -0.30 22.55 15.87
CA VAL A 254 -0.79 21.90 17.09
C VAL A 254 0.36 21.71 18.10
N ARG A 255 1.52 21.22 17.66
CA ARG A 255 2.70 21.06 18.53
C ARG A 255 3.23 22.37 19.11
N MET A 256 3.19 23.46 18.34
CA MET A 256 3.61 24.79 18.80
C MET A 256 2.68 25.39 19.87
N ARG A 257 1.38 25.09 19.81
CA ARG A 257 0.39 25.55 20.80
C ARG A 257 0.31 24.65 22.03
N PHE A 258 0.72 23.39 21.89
CA PHE A 258 0.69 22.40 22.97
C PHE A 258 1.31 22.94 24.26
N ARG A 259 0.62 22.72 25.39
CA ARG A 259 1.11 23.03 26.74
C ARG A 259 1.36 21.74 27.49
N THR A 260 2.60 21.56 27.93
CA THR A 260 3.01 20.40 28.71
C THR A 260 2.41 20.46 30.11
N ALA A 261 1.87 19.34 30.57
CA ALA A 261 1.49 19.12 31.96
C ALA A 261 2.42 18.09 32.62
N ASP A 262 2.74 18.32 33.89
CA ASP A 262 3.45 17.36 34.74
C ASP A 262 2.43 16.59 35.58
N TYR A 263 2.56 15.26 35.62
CA TYR A 263 1.73 14.40 36.47
C TYR A 263 2.55 13.26 37.05
N TRP A 264 2.13 12.80 38.22
CA TRP A 264 2.79 11.73 38.93
C TRP A 264 1.87 10.53 39.13
N GLY A 265 2.46 9.35 39.01
CA GLY A 265 1.85 8.09 39.42
C GLY A 265 2.68 7.43 40.50
N ILE A 266 2.08 6.42 41.13
CA ILE A 266 2.77 5.53 42.08
C ILE A 266 2.73 4.13 41.50
N GLU A 267 3.89 3.49 41.42
CA GLU A 267 4.03 2.09 41.02
C GLU A 267 4.63 1.31 42.19
N GLY A 268 4.01 0.18 42.50
CA GLY A 268 4.45 -0.73 43.54
C GLY A 268 4.81 -2.09 42.97
N THR A 269 5.76 -2.75 43.63
CA THR A 269 6.12 -4.14 43.38
C THR A 269 5.52 -4.99 44.48
N PHE A 270 4.58 -5.85 44.10
CA PHE A 270 3.81 -6.68 45.01
C PHE A 270 4.28 -8.11 44.94
N ARG A 271 4.35 -8.77 46.09
CA ARG A 271 4.57 -10.21 46.19
C ARG A 271 3.28 -10.86 46.66
N VAL A 272 2.86 -11.93 45.98
CA VAL A 272 1.75 -12.75 46.43
C VAL A 272 2.19 -13.50 47.69
N SER A 273 1.57 -13.17 48.82
CA SER A 273 1.78 -13.87 50.08
C SER A 273 0.90 -15.12 50.14
N ALA A 274 1.48 -16.26 50.52
CA ALA A 274 0.71 -17.47 50.77
C ALA A 274 -0.18 -17.28 52.00
N SER A 275 -1.44 -17.71 51.91
CA SER A 275 -2.44 -17.65 52.98
C SER A 275 -3.16 -19.01 53.07
N PRO A 276 -3.75 -19.41 54.20
CA PRO A 276 -4.57 -20.63 54.29
C PRO A 276 -5.68 -20.71 53.23
N SER A 277 -6.15 -19.57 52.74
CA SER A 277 -7.18 -19.43 51.69
C SER A 277 -6.65 -19.16 50.28
N THR A 278 -5.33 -18.96 50.13
CA THR A 278 -4.69 -18.60 48.85
C THR A 278 -3.42 -19.46 48.71
N PRO A 279 -3.41 -20.47 47.83
CA PRO A 279 -2.23 -21.28 47.59
C PRO A 279 -1.02 -20.40 47.28
N ALA A 280 0.18 -20.87 47.60
CA ALA A 280 1.39 -20.27 47.04
C ALA A 280 1.27 -20.25 45.50
N ALA A 281 1.91 -19.28 44.84
CA ALA A 281 1.96 -19.25 43.38
C ALA A 281 2.33 -20.63 42.83
N ASP A 282 1.63 -21.07 41.77
CA ASP A 282 1.89 -22.35 41.13
C ASP A 282 3.37 -22.48 40.77
N ALA A 283 3.89 -23.71 40.82
CA ALA A 283 5.30 -23.97 40.56
C ALA A 283 5.67 -23.48 39.15
N GLY A 284 6.46 -22.41 39.07
CA GLY A 284 6.90 -21.78 37.81
C GLY A 284 6.23 -20.45 37.49
N GLU A 285 5.17 -20.06 38.20
CA GLU A 285 4.49 -18.77 38.01
C GLU A 285 5.19 -17.63 38.77
N PRO A 286 5.20 -16.40 38.22
CA PRO A 286 5.80 -15.25 38.90
C PRO A 286 4.98 -14.88 40.14
N SER A 287 5.62 -14.98 41.30
CA SER A 287 5.02 -14.54 42.59
C SER A 287 5.17 -13.04 42.86
N VAL A 288 5.76 -12.29 41.92
CA VAL A 288 6.02 -10.86 42.04
C VAL A 288 5.53 -10.16 40.77
N PHE A 289 4.78 -9.08 40.94
CA PHE A 289 4.26 -8.27 39.84
C PHE A 289 4.26 -6.78 40.20
N ALA A 290 4.28 -5.92 39.17
CA ALA A 290 4.12 -4.48 39.34
C ALA A 290 2.66 -4.08 39.18
N ALA A 291 2.18 -3.14 39.99
CA ALA A 291 0.89 -2.49 39.78
C ALA A 291 0.98 -0.99 40.05
N ALA A 292 0.20 -0.22 39.30
CA ALA A 292 0.13 1.22 39.42
C ALA A 292 -1.13 1.65 40.19
N LEU A 293 -1.03 2.74 40.94
CA LEU A 293 -2.20 3.40 41.52
C LEU A 293 -3.08 3.97 40.40
N VAL A 294 -4.32 3.51 40.32
CA VAL A 294 -5.30 3.95 39.30
C VAL A 294 -6.38 4.87 39.87
N GLN A 295 -6.64 4.82 41.18
CA GLN A 295 -7.75 5.54 41.83
C GLN A 295 -7.37 5.89 43.27
N LEU A 296 -7.82 7.06 43.74
CA LEU A 296 -7.70 7.54 45.11
C LEU A 296 -9.05 8.11 45.55
N ASP A 297 -9.60 7.61 46.67
CA ASP A 297 -10.90 8.03 47.22
C ASP A 297 -12.01 8.06 46.15
N ASP A 298 -12.18 6.93 45.47
CA ASP A 298 -13.11 6.73 44.36
C ASP A 298 -12.92 7.61 43.11
N ARG A 299 -11.84 8.40 43.05
CA ARG A 299 -11.52 9.24 41.88
C ARG A 299 -10.29 8.73 41.15
N ARG A 300 -10.38 8.62 39.83
CA ARG A 300 -9.28 8.13 38.99
C ARG A 300 -8.08 9.08 39.07
N VAL A 301 -6.87 8.52 39.19
CA VAL A 301 -5.62 9.29 39.11
C VAL A 301 -5.39 9.75 37.68
N ALA A 302 -5.04 11.03 37.51
CA ALA A 302 -4.82 11.66 36.22
C ALA A 302 -3.67 10.97 35.46
N THR A 303 -3.90 10.75 34.17
CA THR A 303 -2.94 10.25 33.19
C THR A 303 -2.82 11.23 32.04
N GLY A 304 -1.87 11.04 31.12
CA GLY A 304 -1.62 12.02 30.05
C GLY A 304 -2.82 12.36 29.14
N ARG A 305 -3.84 11.51 29.08
CA ARG A 305 -5.09 11.75 28.34
C ARG A 305 -6.07 12.71 29.03
N ASP A 306 -5.83 13.02 30.30
CA ASP A 306 -6.76 13.77 31.16
C ASP A 306 -6.33 15.24 31.29
N PHE A 307 -5.43 15.69 30.41
CA PHE A 307 -4.93 17.06 30.36
C PHE A 307 -5.34 17.71 29.05
N ASP A 308 -5.88 18.91 29.14
CA ASP A 308 -6.20 19.72 27.97
C ASP A 308 -4.91 20.14 27.24
N ALA A 309 -4.88 19.95 25.92
CA ALA A 309 -3.68 20.13 25.13
C ALA A 309 -3.25 21.61 25.00
N ASP A 310 -4.18 22.56 25.12
CA ASP A 310 -3.92 23.99 24.92
C ASP A 310 -3.63 24.73 26.24
N THR A 311 -4.07 24.19 27.37
CA THR A 311 -3.93 24.80 28.71
C THR A 311 -3.02 24.01 29.64
N GLY A 312 -2.85 22.71 29.41
CA GLY A 312 -2.14 21.80 30.31
C GLY A 312 -2.89 21.53 31.62
N GLN A 313 -4.17 21.92 31.73
CA GLN A 313 -4.97 21.72 32.93
C GLN A 313 -5.58 20.32 32.95
N ALA A 314 -5.59 19.70 34.13
CA ALA A 314 -6.23 18.42 34.35
C ALA A 314 -7.76 18.56 34.33
N GLU A 315 -8.46 17.53 33.85
CA GLU A 315 -9.91 17.41 33.99
C GLU A 315 -10.33 17.45 35.47
N SER A 316 -11.47 18.08 35.77
CA SER A 316 -11.97 18.21 37.15
C SER A 316 -12.36 16.88 37.80
N THR A 317 -12.61 15.84 37.00
CA THR A 317 -13.07 14.52 37.45
C THR A 317 -11.94 13.64 37.97
N VAL A 318 -10.67 13.96 37.67
CA VAL A 318 -9.50 13.16 38.06
C VAL A 318 -8.74 13.76 39.23
N VAL A 319 -7.95 12.93 39.90
CA VAL A 319 -6.97 13.37 40.92
C VAL A 319 -5.64 13.63 40.23
N HIS A 320 -5.27 14.90 40.13
CA HIS A 320 -3.94 15.29 39.65
C HIS A 320 -2.93 15.20 40.80
N LEU A 321 -2.06 14.18 40.76
CA LEU A 321 -0.95 14.06 41.68
C LEU A 321 0.28 14.80 41.15
N ASP A 322 0.82 15.69 41.98
CA ASP A 322 2.13 16.31 41.80
C ASP A 322 3.23 15.51 42.53
N GLU A 323 4.46 16.00 42.50
CA GLU A 323 5.59 15.31 43.13
C GLU A 323 5.41 15.13 44.65
N PRO A 324 5.10 16.18 45.44
CA PRO A 324 4.87 16.04 46.87
C PRO A 324 3.69 15.13 47.18
N GLY A 325 2.58 15.24 46.44
CA GLY A 325 1.40 14.42 46.62
C GLY A 325 1.68 12.94 46.39
N ALA A 326 2.36 12.60 45.29
CA ALA A 326 2.73 11.22 44.99
C ALA A 326 3.75 10.64 45.99
N ARG A 327 4.79 11.40 46.36
CA ARG A 327 5.78 10.95 47.35
C ARG A 327 5.17 10.78 48.74
N GLY A 328 4.34 11.74 49.17
CA GLY A 328 3.66 11.68 50.45
C GLY A 328 2.69 10.51 50.54
N LEU A 329 1.93 10.25 49.46
CA LEU A 329 1.04 9.09 49.40
C LEU A 329 1.84 7.77 49.38
N ALA A 330 2.91 7.68 48.59
CA ALA A 330 3.77 6.50 48.56
C ALA A 330 4.38 6.21 49.95
N ALA A 331 4.85 7.22 50.68
CA ALA A 331 5.38 7.04 52.02
C ALA A 331 4.35 6.47 53.00
N ARG A 332 3.07 6.90 52.92
CA ARG A 332 1.98 6.37 53.75
C ARG A 332 1.59 4.93 53.41
N LEU A 333 1.88 4.48 52.19
CA LEU A 333 1.53 3.18 51.65
C LEU A 333 2.66 2.14 51.77
N ALA A 334 3.89 2.55 52.05
CA ALA A 334 5.08 1.68 51.99
C ALA A 334 5.01 0.45 52.92
N ASP A 335 4.43 0.61 54.11
CA ASP A 335 4.33 -0.43 55.13
C ASP A 335 2.89 -0.94 55.32
N ARG A 336 2.08 -0.91 54.26
CA ARG A 336 0.69 -1.37 54.28
C ARG A 336 0.54 -2.68 53.50
N ASP A 337 -0.32 -3.55 54.04
CA ASP A 337 -0.78 -4.72 53.32
C ASP A 337 -1.83 -4.32 52.27
N PHE A 338 -1.75 -4.96 51.11
CA PHE A 338 -2.68 -4.76 50.01
C PHE A 338 -3.49 -6.03 49.80
N VAL A 339 -4.75 -5.87 49.41
CA VAL A 339 -5.67 -6.98 49.17
C VAL A 339 -6.17 -6.92 47.73
N VAL A 340 -6.24 -8.07 47.07
CA VAL A 340 -6.86 -8.16 45.75
C VAL A 340 -8.36 -7.99 45.92
N SER A 341 -8.93 -6.91 45.37
CA SER A 341 -10.36 -6.63 45.45
C SER A 341 -11.19 -7.34 44.38
N GLY A 342 -10.56 -7.74 43.27
CA GLY A 342 -11.21 -8.47 42.19
C GLY A 342 -10.22 -8.89 41.09
N THR A 343 -10.59 -9.94 40.36
CA THR A 343 -9.86 -10.45 39.19
C THR A 343 -10.84 -10.64 38.05
N GLU A 344 -10.48 -10.22 36.85
CA GLU A 344 -11.29 -10.41 35.65
C GLU A 344 -10.43 -11.01 34.54
N GLU A 345 -10.93 -12.09 33.94
CA GLU A 345 -10.31 -12.72 32.77
C GLU A 345 -11.23 -12.58 31.57
N LYS A 346 -10.72 -11.98 30.49
CA LYS A 346 -11.44 -11.77 29.23
C LYS A 346 -10.64 -12.34 28.07
N PRO A 347 -11.11 -13.42 27.43
CA PRO A 347 -10.47 -13.90 26.20
C PRO A 347 -10.62 -12.83 25.12
N TYR A 348 -9.55 -12.59 24.35
CA TYR A 348 -9.59 -11.72 23.19
C TYR A 348 -9.13 -12.48 21.96
N ARG A 349 -9.57 -12.01 20.79
CA ARG A 349 -9.23 -12.62 19.50
C ARG A 349 -8.72 -11.54 18.56
N ARG A 350 -7.58 -11.80 17.91
CA ARG A 350 -7.02 -10.88 16.91
C ARG A 350 -6.99 -11.52 15.53
N ARG A 351 -7.77 -10.93 14.62
CA ARG A 351 -7.82 -11.35 13.22
C ARG A 351 -6.51 -11.01 12.50
N PRO A 352 -6.00 -11.87 11.60
CA PRO A 352 -4.90 -11.53 10.73
C PRO A 352 -5.24 -10.34 9.84
N TYR A 353 -4.22 -9.53 9.58
CA TYR A 353 -4.36 -8.37 8.71
C TYR A 353 -4.59 -8.77 7.24
N PRO A 354 -5.28 -7.93 6.44
CA PRO A 354 -5.48 -8.18 5.02
C PRO A 354 -4.15 -8.23 4.24
N PRO A 355 -4.14 -8.86 3.05
CA PRO A 355 -3.08 -8.73 2.06
C PRO A 355 -2.71 -7.27 1.78
N PHE A 356 -1.51 -7.04 1.24
CA PHE A 356 -1.06 -5.68 0.98
C PHE A 356 -1.80 -5.03 -0.18
N MET A 357 -2.29 -3.82 0.03
CA MET A 357 -2.45 -2.81 -1.01
C MET A 357 -1.28 -1.81 -0.97
N THR A 358 -1.18 -0.92 -1.96
CA THR A 358 -0.07 0.06 -2.10
C THR A 358 0.22 0.82 -0.82
N SER A 359 -0.82 1.39 -0.20
CA SER A 359 -0.69 2.22 0.99
C SER A 359 -0.18 1.44 2.21
N THR A 360 -0.73 0.23 2.44
CA THR A 360 -0.31 -0.64 3.54
C THR A 360 1.09 -1.20 3.36
N LEU A 361 1.52 -1.47 2.11
CA LEU A 361 2.89 -1.90 1.81
C LEU A 361 3.88 -0.77 2.12
N GLN A 362 3.55 0.46 1.72
CA GLN A 362 4.39 1.64 2.01
C GLN A 362 4.51 1.89 3.51
N GLN A 363 3.40 1.80 4.27
CA GLN A 363 3.41 1.97 5.72
C GLN A 363 4.27 0.89 6.41
N GLU A 364 4.06 -0.39 6.10
CA GLU A 364 4.82 -1.47 6.72
C GLU A 364 6.28 -1.50 6.26
N GLY A 365 6.56 -1.13 5.01
CA GLY A 365 7.92 -0.94 4.49
C GLY A 365 8.69 0.15 5.26
N GLY A 366 8.06 1.29 5.54
CA GLY A 366 8.66 2.32 6.39
C GLY A 366 8.83 1.87 7.84
N ARG A 367 7.79 1.24 8.41
CA ARG A 367 7.78 0.83 9.83
C ARG A 367 8.73 -0.31 10.15
N LYS A 368 8.82 -1.33 9.28
CA LYS A 368 9.64 -2.54 9.52
C LYS A 368 10.97 -2.52 8.80
N LEU A 369 11.02 -1.95 7.59
CA LEU A 369 12.24 -2.01 6.76
C LEU A 369 13.01 -0.68 6.75
N ARG A 370 12.45 0.39 7.32
CA ARG A 370 13.03 1.76 7.32
C ARG A 370 13.24 2.32 5.92
N LEU A 371 12.41 1.90 4.96
CA LEU A 371 12.43 2.40 3.59
C LEU A 371 11.48 3.60 3.43
N SER A 372 11.89 4.61 2.67
CA SER A 372 10.97 5.66 2.23
C SER A 372 9.92 5.11 1.27
N THR A 373 8.80 5.81 1.10
CA THR A 373 7.75 5.44 0.14
C THR A 373 8.31 5.25 -1.28
N GLN A 374 9.22 6.13 -1.70
CA GLN A 374 9.89 6.04 -3.00
C GLN A 374 10.78 4.79 -3.11
N GLN A 375 11.52 4.44 -2.05
CA GLN A 375 12.33 3.22 -2.03
C GLN A 375 11.46 1.98 -2.11
N VAL A 376 10.37 1.91 -1.33
CA VAL A 376 9.41 0.80 -1.37
C VAL A 376 8.87 0.60 -2.79
N MET A 377 8.38 1.66 -3.43
CA MET A 377 7.81 1.54 -4.77
C MET A 377 8.85 1.19 -5.84
N ARG A 378 10.08 1.70 -5.73
CA ARG A 378 11.17 1.33 -6.65
C ARG A 378 11.56 -0.14 -6.52
N VAL A 379 11.62 -0.67 -5.30
CA VAL A 379 11.92 -2.08 -5.05
C VAL A 379 10.75 -2.96 -5.52
N ALA A 380 9.51 -2.57 -5.22
CA ALA A 380 8.31 -3.28 -5.68
C ALA A 380 8.19 -3.31 -7.21
N GLN A 381 8.50 -2.20 -7.91
CA GLN A 381 8.55 -2.16 -9.38
C GLN A 381 9.52 -3.22 -9.92
N ARG A 382 10.74 -3.30 -9.38
CA ARG A 382 11.73 -4.32 -9.80
C ARG A 382 11.24 -5.73 -9.53
N LEU A 383 10.62 -5.96 -8.38
CA LEU A 383 10.02 -7.23 -8.00
C LEU A 383 8.92 -7.65 -9.00
N TYR A 384 8.03 -6.72 -9.37
CA TYR A 384 6.96 -6.95 -10.34
C TYR A 384 7.51 -7.19 -11.76
N GLU A 385 8.40 -6.33 -12.26
CA GLU A 385 8.95 -6.43 -13.62
C GLU A 385 9.78 -7.69 -13.86
N ASN A 386 10.33 -8.28 -12.80
CA ASN A 386 11.03 -9.56 -12.84
C ASN A 386 10.13 -10.76 -12.45
N GLY A 387 8.82 -10.55 -12.31
CA GLY A 387 7.84 -11.63 -12.12
C GLY A 387 7.81 -12.25 -10.73
N TYR A 388 8.24 -11.53 -9.68
CA TYR A 388 8.20 -12.03 -8.30
C TYR A 388 6.90 -11.71 -7.57
N ILE A 389 6.25 -10.59 -7.89
CA ILE A 389 5.01 -10.16 -7.23
C ILE A 389 3.99 -9.68 -8.27
N THR A 390 2.73 -9.57 -7.84
CA THR A 390 1.66 -8.88 -8.59
C THR A 390 1.88 -7.36 -8.65
N TYR A 391 1.08 -6.70 -9.49
CA TYR A 391 1.14 -5.27 -9.71
C TYR A 391 1.02 -4.47 -8.40
N MET A 392 2.00 -3.61 -8.15
CA MET A 392 2.18 -2.93 -6.86
C MET A 392 1.40 -1.62 -6.71
N ARG A 393 0.65 -1.18 -7.73
CA ARG A 393 -0.22 0.00 -7.67
C ARG A 393 -1.68 -0.44 -7.68
N THR A 394 -2.09 -0.97 -6.55
CA THR A 394 -3.43 -1.50 -6.29
C THR A 394 -3.98 -0.91 -5.00
N ASP A 395 -5.29 -0.67 -4.96
CA ASP A 395 -6.06 -0.39 -3.75
C ASP A 395 -6.89 -1.61 -3.29
N SER A 396 -6.77 -2.73 -4.01
CA SER A 396 -7.43 -3.98 -3.69
C SER A 396 -6.66 -4.78 -2.64
N THR A 397 -7.41 -5.44 -1.77
CA THR A 397 -6.91 -6.46 -0.84
C THR A 397 -7.38 -7.86 -1.22
N ASN A 398 -8.00 -8.00 -2.40
CA ASN A 398 -8.52 -9.27 -2.89
C ASN A 398 -7.38 -10.21 -3.31
N LEU A 399 -7.60 -11.52 -3.13
CA LEU A 399 -6.74 -12.56 -3.67
C LEU A 399 -7.58 -13.43 -4.61
N SER A 400 -6.99 -13.82 -5.74
CA SER A 400 -7.56 -14.82 -6.65
C SER A 400 -7.66 -16.18 -5.97
N ASP A 401 -8.51 -17.06 -6.50
CA ASP A 401 -8.69 -18.42 -5.96
C ASP A 401 -7.38 -19.23 -5.95
N THR A 402 -6.54 -19.02 -6.98
CA THR A 402 -5.21 -19.63 -7.07
C THR A 402 -4.29 -19.10 -5.97
N ALA A 403 -4.27 -17.78 -5.74
CA ALA A 403 -3.48 -17.17 -4.67
C ALA A 403 -3.95 -17.54 -3.26
N LEU A 404 -5.28 -17.65 -3.04
CA LEU A 404 -5.85 -18.13 -1.79
C LEU A 404 -5.38 -19.56 -1.50
N SER A 405 -5.45 -20.42 -2.51
CA SER A 405 -5.00 -21.81 -2.40
C SER A 405 -3.50 -21.90 -2.12
N ALA A 406 -2.67 -21.15 -2.85
CA ALA A 406 -1.22 -21.10 -2.64
C ALA A 406 -0.85 -20.62 -1.23
N ALA A 407 -1.46 -19.54 -0.75
CA ALA A 407 -1.24 -19.01 0.60
C ALA A 407 -1.60 -20.03 1.69
N ARG A 408 -2.74 -20.72 1.54
CA ARG A 408 -3.22 -21.74 2.49
C ARG A 408 -2.34 -22.98 2.50
N THR A 409 -1.91 -23.44 1.33
CA THR A 409 -0.96 -24.57 1.21
C THR A 409 0.36 -24.22 1.90
N GLN A 410 0.91 -23.04 1.62
CA GLN A 410 2.16 -22.60 2.25
C GLN A 410 2.04 -22.48 3.78
N ALA A 411 0.91 -21.96 4.28
CA ALA A 411 0.65 -21.88 5.71
C ALA A 411 0.60 -23.27 6.36
N ARG A 412 -0.06 -24.23 5.70
CA ARG A 412 -0.15 -25.62 6.17
C ARG A 412 1.20 -26.31 6.20
N GLU A 413 2.00 -26.16 5.15
CA GLU A 413 3.33 -26.77 5.06
C GLU A 413 4.30 -26.26 6.13
N LEU A 414 4.20 -24.97 6.50
CA LEU A 414 5.12 -24.34 7.44
C LEU A 414 4.68 -24.41 8.90
N TYR A 415 3.38 -24.32 9.15
CA TYR A 415 2.83 -24.17 10.50
C TYR A 415 1.91 -25.32 10.91
N GLY A 416 1.42 -26.12 9.95
CA GLY A 416 0.49 -27.23 10.19
C GLY A 416 -0.99 -26.84 10.07
N ASP A 417 -1.85 -27.84 9.97
CA ASP A 417 -3.30 -27.67 9.72
C ASP A 417 -4.02 -26.85 10.78
N ALA A 418 -3.59 -26.92 12.04
CA ALA A 418 -4.22 -26.17 13.15
C ALA A 418 -4.14 -24.63 12.96
N TYR A 419 -3.19 -24.15 12.16
CA TYR A 419 -2.99 -22.73 11.91
C TYR A 419 -3.69 -22.23 10.64
N VAL A 420 -4.46 -23.08 9.96
CA VAL A 420 -5.21 -22.73 8.76
C VAL A 420 -6.72 -22.93 9.02
N PRO A 421 -7.54 -21.87 8.94
CA PRO A 421 -8.98 -22.00 9.13
C PRO A 421 -9.60 -22.86 8.01
N ALA A 422 -10.70 -23.55 8.33
CA ALA A 422 -11.40 -24.42 7.39
C ALA A 422 -11.79 -23.67 6.10
N GLU A 423 -12.34 -22.48 6.24
CA GLU A 423 -12.74 -21.62 5.12
C GLU A 423 -11.65 -20.59 4.74
N PRO A 424 -11.50 -20.26 3.45
CA PRO A 424 -10.64 -19.15 3.01
C PRO A 424 -11.08 -17.81 3.59
N ARG A 425 -10.11 -16.95 3.89
CA ARG A 425 -10.39 -15.59 4.36
C ARG A 425 -10.46 -14.64 3.18
N ILE A 426 -11.64 -14.04 2.99
CA ILE A 426 -11.88 -13.02 1.97
C ILE A 426 -11.87 -11.64 2.61
N TYR A 427 -11.04 -10.74 2.06
CA TYR A 427 -10.85 -9.37 2.53
C TYR A 427 -11.45 -8.39 1.52
N ASN A 428 -12.77 -8.34 1.44
CA ASN A 428 -13.47 -7.40 0.55
C ASN A 428 -13.59 -6.04 1.22
N LYS A 429 -12.77 -5.08 0.79
CA LYS A 429 -13.10 -3.66 0.95
C LYS A 429 -13.48 -3.12 -0.42
N LYS A 430 -14.76 -2.73 -0.60
CA LYS A 430 -15.15 -1.86 -1.71
C LYS A 430 -14.46 -0.52 -1.49
N ALA A 431 -13.34 -0.26 -2.18
CA ALA A 431 -12.80 1.10 -2.20
C ALA A 431 -13.77 1.97 -3.02
N LYS A 432 -14.05 3.19 -2.55
CA LYS A 432 -15.06 4.10 -3.13
C LYS A 432 -14.80 4.48 -4.60
N HIS A 433 -13.61 4.18 -5.11
CA HIS A 433 -13.13 4.42 -6.48
C HIS A 433 -12.18 3.31 -6.98
N ALA A 434 -12.35 2.06 -6.50
CA ALA A 434 -11.48 0.95 -6.88
C ALA A 434 -11.44 0.80 -8.41
N GLN A 435 -10.24 0.72 -8.99
CA GLN A 435 -10.10 0.09 -10.30
C GLN A 435 -10.22 -1.42 -10.03
N GLU A 436 -11.45 -1.93 -10.10
CA GLU A 436 -11.87 -3.27 -9.65
C GLU A 436 -11.19 -4.46 -10.37
N ALA A 437 -10.19 -4.20 -11.22
CA ALA A 437 -9.45 -5.22 -11.97
C ALA A 437 -8.16 -5.70 -11.28
N HIS A 438 -7.72 -5.06 -10.19
CA HIS A 438 -6.44 -5.42 -9.55
C HIS A 438 -6.60 -6.38 -8.37
N GLU A 439 -5.65 -7.31 -8.27
CA GLU A 439 -5.43 -8.13 -7.08
C GLU A 439 -4.60 -7.36 -6.03
N ALA A 440 -4.54 -7.88 -4.82
CA ALA A 440 -3.59 -7.44 -3.80
C ALA A 440 -2.13 -7.64 -4.25
N ILE A 441 -1.22 -6.94 -3.59
CA ILE A 441 0.22 -7.14 -3.71
C ILE A 441 0.59 -8.44 -2.97
N ARG A 442 0.91 -9.48 -3.73
CA ARG A 442 1.23 -10.84 -3.29
C ARG A 442 2.38 -11.43 -4.11
N PRO A 443 3.00 -12.55 -3.69
CA PRO A 443 3.90 -13.30 -4.55
C PRO A 443 3.21 -13.73 -5.86
N ALA A 444 3.95 -13.70 -6.97
CA ALA A 444 3.46 -14.11 -8.27
C ALA A 444 3.44 -15.65 -8.43
N GLY A 445 2.63 -16.13 -9.37
CA GLY A 445 2.52 -17.54 -9.76
C GLY A 445 1.51 -18.35 -8.95
N ASP A 446 1.14 -19.51 -9.51
CA ASP A 446 0.20 -20.47 -8.90
C ASP A 446 0.80 -21.19 -7.67
N ALA A 447 2.12 -21.18 -7.55
CA ALA A 447 2.86 -21.63 -6.39
C ALA A 447 3.87 -20.55 -5.99
N PHE A 448 3.78 -20.08 -4.75
CA PHE A 448 4.64 -19.01 -4.27
C PHE A 448 6.05 -19.55 -4.01
N ARG A 449 7.05 -18.89 -4.61
CA ARG A 449 8.44 -19.16 -4.27
C ARG A 449 8.69 -18.73 -2.82
N THR A 450 9.33 -19.57 -2.02
CA THR A 450 9.63 -19.21 -0.64
C THR A 450 10.75 -18.15 -0.60
N PRO A 451 10.82 -17.31 0.44
CA PRO A 451 11.96 -16.40 0.61
C PRO A 451 13.30 -17.15 0.56
N GLY A 452 13.39 -18.36 1.13
CA GLY A 452 14.60 -19.18 1.10
C GLY A 452 15.07 -19.54 -0.31
N GLU A 453 14.14 -19.86 -1.22
CA GLU A 453 14.44 -20.14 -2.63
C GLU A 453 14.94 -18.89 -3.38
N LEU A 454 14.46 -17.71 -2.99
CA LEU A 454 14.82 -16.44 -3.64
C LEU A 454 16.06 -15.76 -3.05
N ALA A 455 16.61 -16.28 -1.95
CA ALA A 455 17.70 -15.63 -1.20
C ALA A 455 18.97 -15.38 -2.04
N ARG A 456 19.21 -16.18 -3.08
CA ARG A 456 20.36 -16.04 -4.00
C ARG A 456 20.07 -15.22 -5.26
N GLU A 457 18.79 -14.94 -5.54
CA GLU A 457 18.35 -14.22 -6.74
C GLU A 457 18.05 -12.76 -6.47
N LEU A 458 17.57 -12.45 -5.26
CA LEU A 458 17.16 -11.10 -4.87
C LEU A 458 18.28 -10.36 -4.14
N SER A 459 18.43 -9.07 -4.45
CA SER A 459 19.28 -8.19 -3.64
C SER A 459 18.70 -7.96 -2.24
N GLY A 460 19.50 -7.47 -1.29
CA GLY A 460 19.07 -7.35 0.12
C GLY A 460 17.77 -6.55 0.35
N GLU A 461 17.54 -5.45 -0.38
CA GLU A 461 16.27 -4.70 -0.27
C GLU A 461 15.09 -5.46 -0.92
N GLU A 462 15.33 -6.08 -2.09
CA GLU A 462 14.33 -6.86 -2.82
C GLU A 462 13.89 -8.08 -2.02
N PHE A 463 14.84 -8.82 -1.44
CA PHE A 463 14.58 -9.95 -0.56
C PHE A 463 13.72 -9.55 0.63
N ARG A 464 14.09 -8.47 1.34
CA ARG A 464 13.36 -8.04 2.54
C ARG A 464 11.94 -7.56 2.22
N LEU A 465 11.75 -6.88 1.10
CA LEU A 465 10.41 -6.47 0.69
C LEU A 465 9.56 -7.65 0.22
N TYR A 466 10.16 -8.58 -0.55
CA TYR A 466 9.51 -9.82 -0.95
C TYR A 466 9.09 -10.65 0.26
N GLU A 467 10.00 -10.86 1.21
CA GLU A 467 9.72 -11.60 2.44
C GLU A 467 8.57 -10.96 3.24
N LEU A 468 8.54 -9.63 3.32
CA LEU A 468 7.44 -8.91 3.96
C LEU A 468 6.10 -9.17 3.26
N ILE A 469 6.07 -9.09 1.92
CA ILE A 469 4.88 -9.36 1.09
C ILE A 469 4.41 -10.80 1.26
N TRP A 470 5.35 -11.76 1.17
CA TRP A 470 5.08 -13.18 1.34
C TRP A 470 4.52 -13.48 2.73
N LYS A 471 5.15 -12.98 3.81
CA LYS A 471 4.67 -13.18 5.19
C LYS A 471 3.27 -12.62 5.40
N ARG A 472 2.98 -11.43 4.84
CA ARG A 472 1.66 -10.81 4.93
C ARG A 472 0.59 -11.63 4.22
N THR A 473 0.91 -12.15 3.03
CA THR A 473 -0.01 -12.95 2.21
C THR A 473 -0.33 -14.28 2.91
N VAL A 474 0.69 -15.01 3.37
CA VAL A 474 0.50 -16.28 4.09
C VAL A 474 -0.27 -16.06 5.39
N ALA A 475 0.14 -15.07 6.20
CA ALA A 475 -0.53 -14.77 7.47
C ALA A 475 -1.99 -14.36 7.30
N SER A 476 -2.36 -13.72 6.18
CA SER A 476 -3.76 -13.36 5.90
C SER A 476 -4.69 -14.57 5.79
N GLN A 477 -4.15 -15.77 5.58
CA GLN A 477 -4.94 -17.01 5.50
C GLN A 477 -4.77 -17.90 6.74
N MET A 478 -4.19 -17.40 7.83
CA MET A 478 -3.98 -18.16 9.06
C MET A 478 -5.11 -18.00 10.09
N SER A 479 -5.10 -18.81 11.14
CA SER A 479 -6.01 -18.72 12.28
C SER A 479 -5.86 -17.39 13.04
N ASP A 480 -6.90 -17.00 13.77
CA ASP A 480 -6.81 -15.84 14.65
C ASP A 480 -5.88 -16.14 15.83
N ALA A 481 -5.22 -15.10 16.35
CA ALA A 481 -4.36 -15.18 17.52
C ALA A 481 -5.13 -14.86 18.81
#